data_AF-A0A2S9GCZ2-F1
#
_entry.id   AF-A0A2S9GCZ2-F1
#
_cell.length_a   1.000
_cell.length_b   1.000
_cell.length_c   1.000
_cell.angle_alpha   90.00
_cell.angle_beta   90.00
_cell.angle_gamma   90.00
#
_symmetry.space_group_name_H-M   'P 1'
#
loop_
_entity.id
_entity.type
_entity.pdbx_description
1 polymer ?
#
loop_
_entity_poly.entity_id
_entity_poly.type
_entity_poly.pdbx_seq_one_letter_code
_entity_poly.pdbx_strand_id
1 'polypeptide(L)'
;PEGASAPGQIVMSDAALPGLRRLTDAVHGAGAAISAQLGHAGGVAPKKLTGVTAVAPSRFVNPTSFAYCREISRDEIRSVIAQFA
;
A
#
# COMPACT_ATOMS: atom_id res chain seq x y z
N PRO A 1 0.44 1.31 -6.22
CA PRO A 1 -0.93 0.73 -6.40
C PRO A 1 -1.02 -0.75 -5.99
N GLU A 2 0.01 -1.55 -6.29
CA GLU A 2 -0.01 -3.01 -6.13
C GLU A 2 -0.15 -3.49 -4.66
N GLY A 3 0.29 -2.67 -3.70
CA GLY A 3 0.16 -2.93 -2.26
C GLY A 3 -1.10 -2.35 -1.60
N ALA A 4 -2.06 -1.87 -2.39
CA ALA A 4 -3.27 -1.22 -1.87
C ALA A 4 -4.18 -2.23 -1.11
N SER A 5 -4.61 -1.90 0.12
CA SER A 5 -5.47 -2.75 0.98
C SER A 5 -6.99 -2.57 0.80
N ALA A 6 -7.50 -1.36 0.57
CA ALA A 6 -8.93 -1.05 0.49
C ALA A 6 -9.30 0.03 -0.56
N PRO A 7 -10.52 0.01 -1.13
CA PRO A 7 -11.01 1.10 -1.96
C PRO A 7 -10.95 2.45 -1.24
N GLY A 8 -10.55 3.51 -1.95
CA GLY A 8 -10.49 4.87 -1.39
C GLY A 8 -9.30 5.18 -0.48
N GLN A 9 -8.39 4.22 -0.25
CA GLN A 9 -7.15 4.52 0.46
C GLN A 9 -6.28 5.52 -0.31
N ILE A 10 -5.47 6.28 0.41
CA ILE A 10 -4.47 7.15 -0.21
C ILE A 10 -3.31 6.28 -0.71
N VAL A 11 -3.06 6.33 -2.02
CA VAL A 11 -1.86 5.73 -2.61
C VAL A 11 -0.75 6.78 -2.62
N MET A 12 0.34 6.53 -1.90
CA MET A 12 1.51 7.39 -1.94
C MET A 12 2.06 7.47 -3.37
N SER A 13 1.96 8.66 -3.95
CA SER A 13 2.31 8.97 -5.34
C SER A 13 2.36 10.48 -5.51
N ASP A 14 3.02 10.96 -6.57
CA ASP A 14 3.08 12.40 -6.88
C ASP A 14 1.68 13.02 -7.05
N ALA A 15 0.74 12.26 -7.60
CA ALA A 15 -0.65 12.69 -7.76
C ALA A 15 -1.37 12.95 -6.42
N ALA A 16 -0.95 12.27 -5.33
CA ALA A 16 -1.52 12.47 -4.01
C ALA A 16 -0.94 13.69 -3.28
N LEU A 17 0.23 14.22 -3.71
CA LEU A 17 0.94 15.30 -3.00
C LEU A 17 0.09 16.54 -2.74
N PRO A 18 -0.70 17.08 -3.69
CA PRO A 18 -1.52 18.25 -3.42
C PRO A 18 -2.55 18.00 -2.32
N GLY A 19 -3.17 16.81 -2.30
CA GLY A 19 -4.14 16.44 -1.27
C GLY A 19 -3.50 16.22 0.10
N LEU A 20 -2.34 15.57 0.13
CA LEU A 20 -1.56 15.35 1.35
C LEU A 20 -1.10 16.66 1.97
N ARG A 21 -0.63 17.64 1.17
CA ARG A 21 -0.28 18.99 1.67
C ARG A 21 -1.47 19.68 2.32
N ARG A 22 -2.64 19.69 1.67
CA ARG A 22 -3.85 20.27 2.26
C ARG A 22 -4.21 19.62 3.60
N LEU A 23 -4.07 18.29 3.70
CA LEU A 23 -4.34 17.57 4.94
C LEU A 23 -3.35 17.97 6.05
N THR A 24 -2.05 17.97 5.75
CA THR A 24 -1.02 18.33 6.74
C THR A 24 -1.15 19.78 7.18
N ASP A 25 -1.42 20.70 6.25
CA ASP A 25 -1.59 22.12 6.53
C ASP A 25 -2.78 22.38 7.46
N ALA A 26 -3.91 21.68 7.24
CA ALA A 26 -5.08 21.79 8.10
C ALA A 26 -4.80 21.29 9.53
N VAL A 27 -4.08 20.16 9.67
CA VAL A 27 -3.74 19.60 10.98
C VAL A 27 -2.74 20.49 11.72
N HIS A 28 -1.70 20.97 11.05
CA HIS A 28 -0.75 21.90 11.63
C HIS A 28 -1.39 23.25 11.97
N GLY A 29 -2.31 23.75 11.14
CA GLY A 29 -3.07 24.97 11.41
C GLY A 29 -3.95 24.87 12.66
N ALA A 30 -4.36 23.65 13.03
CA ALA A 30 -5.05 23.37 14.29
C ALA A 30 -4.10 23.17 15.50
N GLY A 31 -2.79 23.31 15.31
CA GLY A 31 -1.78 23.15 16.37
C GLY A 31 -1.43 21.69 16.71
N ALA A 32 -1.87 20.73 15.91
CA ALA A 32 -1.59 19.31 16.12
C ALA A 32 -0.49 18.80 15.16
N ALA A 33 0.16 17.69 15.54
CA ALA A 33 1.09 16.98 14.69
C ALA A 33 0.40 15.81 13.97
N ILE A 34 0.93 15.42 12.81
CA ILE A 34 0.47 14.27 12.03
C ILE A 34 1.66 13.42 11.57
N SER A 35 1.44 12.11 11.47
CA SER A 35 2.38 11.16 10.90
C SER A 35 1.67 10.28 9.88
N ALA A 36 2.38 9.88 8.83
CA ALA A 36 1.87 8.96 7.84
C ALA A 36 2.18 7.51 8.23
N GLN A 37 1.16 6.65 8.21
CA GLN A 37 1.37 5.20 8.24
C GLN A 37 1.56 4.70 6.81
N LEU A 38 2.77 4.28 6.47
CA LEU A 38 3.07 3.61 5.21
C LEU A 38 2.78 2.11 5.35
N GLY A 39 2.14 1.52 4.33
CA GLY A 39 1.75 0.12 4.37
C GLY A 39 1.72 -0.53 3.00
N HIS A 40 1.93 -1.84 2.98
CA HIS A 40 1.83 -2.69 1.81
C HIS A 40 1.02 -3.94 2.16
N ALA A 41 -0.14 -4.13 1.52
CA ALA A 41 -1.10 -5.17 1.87
C ALA A 41 -0.59 -6.60 1.62
N GLY A 42 0.38 -6.80 0.72
CA GLY A 42 1.00 -8.12 0.49
C GLY A 42 -0.06 -9.19 0.18
N GLY A 43 -0.03 -10.30 0.93
CA GLY A 43 -0.95 -11.43 0.74
C GLY A 43 -2.43 -11.13 1.04
N VAL A 44 -2.76 -9.95 1.58
CA VAL A 44 -4.15 -9.49 1.76
C VAL A 44 -4.58 -8.45 0.72
N ALA A 45 -3.73 -8.13 -0.26
CA ALA A 45 -4.05 -7.19 -1.32
C ALA A 45 -5.21 -7.73 -2.21
N PRO A 46 -6.36 -7.04 -2.29
CA PRO A 46 -7.48 -7.53 -3.07
C PRO A 46 -7.21 -7.37 -4.56
N LYS A 47 -7.14 -8.49 -5.30
CA LYS A 47 -6.90 -8.51 -6.75
C LYS A 47 -7.87 -7.63 -7.55
N LYS A 48 -9.13 -7.53 -7.11
CA LYS A 48 -10.13 -6.65 -7.75
C LYS A 48 -9.74 -5.16 -7.69
N LEU A 49 -8.99 -4.75 -6.68
CA LEU A 49 -8.51 -3.38 -6.50
C LEU A 49 -7.15 -3.17 -7.18
N THR A 50 -6.22 -4.10 -7.00
CA THR A 50 -4.83 -3.93 -7.43
C THR A 50 -4.59 -4.36 -8.87
N GLY A 51 -5.48 -5.18 -9.45
CA GLY A 51 -5.35 -5.73 -10.80
C GLY A 51 -4.28 -6.83 -10.93
N VAL A 52 -3.49 -7.08 -9.88
CA VAL A 52 -2.35 -8.02 -9.90
C VAL A 52 -2.54 -9.16 -8.91
N THR A 53 -1.80 -10.26 -9.13
CA THR A 53 -1.73 -11.36 -8.15
C THR A 53 -0.93 -10.90 -6.93
N ALA A 54 -1.53 -10.99 -5.75
CA ALA A 54 -0.92 -10.62 -4.48
C ALA A 54 0.42 -11.33 -4.26
N VAL A 55 1.38 -10.61 -3.68
CA VAL A 55 2.71 -11.11 -3.34
C VAL A 55 2.85 -11.33 -1.84
N ALA A 56 3.57 -12.38 -1.46
CA ALA A 56 3.84 -12.74 -0.07
C ALA A 56 5.20 -13.44 0.07
N PRO A 57 5.72 -13.68 1.28
CA PRO A 57 6.98 -14.39 1.47
C PRO A 57 7.00 -15.82 0.90
N SER A 58 5.83 -16.47 0.81
CA SER A 58 5.66 -17.82 0.27
C SER A 58 4.37 -17.93 -0.55
N ARG A 59 4.23 -19.01 -1.33
CA ARG A 59 2.99 -19.33 -2.05
C ARG A 59 1.95 -19.94 -1.12
N PHE A 60 0.74 -19.42 -1.12
CA PHE A 60 -0.39 -20.00 -0.38
C PHE A 60 -1.73 -19.46 -0.91
N VAL A 61 -2.83 -20.10 -0.50
CA VAL A 61 -4.19 -19.56 -0.66
C VAL A 61 -4.57 -18.85 0.63
N ASN A 62 -4.88 -17.56 0.55
CA ASN A 62 -5.26 -16.78 1.72
C ASN A 62 -6.56 -17.33 2.31
N PRO A 63 -6.62 -17.71 3.60
CA PRO A 63 -7.79 -18.36 4.20
C PRO A 63 -8.99 -17.43 4.35
N THR A 64 -8.78 -16.11 4.36
CA THR A 64 -9.84 -15.10 4.50
C THR A 64 -10.45 -14.74 3.15
N SER A 65 -9.63 -14.60 2.11
CA SER A 65 -10.10 -14.17 0.78
C SER A 65 -10.23 -15.30 -0.24
N PHE A 66 -9.71 -16.49 0.07
CA PHE A 66 -9.53 -17.62 -0.85
C PHE A 66 -8.74 -17.28 -2.13
N ALA A 67 -8.05 -16.14 -2.13
CA ALA A 67 -7.23 -15.71 -3.26
C ALA A 67 -5.84 -16.37 -3.20
N TYR A 68 -5.35 -16.77 -4.36
CA TYR A 68 -3.98 -17.25 -4.51
C TYR A 68 -2.97 -16.09 -4.35
N CYS A 69 -1.97 -16.30 -3.50
CA CYS A 69 -0.81 -15.44 -3.32
C CYS A 69 0.44 -16.12 -3.87
N ARG A 70 1.24 -15.38 -4.64
CA ARG A 70 2.54 -15.86 -5.13
C ARG A 70 3.67 -15.42 -4.21
N GLU A 71 4.74 -16.19 -4.22
CA GLU A 71 6.01 -15.81 -3.59
C GLU A 71 6.59 -14.56 -4.28
N ILE A 72 7.09 -13.63 -3.49
CA ILE A 72 7.77 -12.42 -3.94
C ILE A 72 9.22 -12.75 -4.34
N SER A 73 9.65 -12.27 -5.51
CA SER A 73 11.04 -12.42 -5.93
C SER A 73 11.97 -11.44 -5.20
N ARG A 74 13.28 -11.73 -5.19
CA ARG A 74 14.29 -10.81 -4.64
C ARG A 74 14.31 -9.45 -5.33
N ASP A 75 13.97 -9.41 -6.61
CA ASP A 75 13.96 -8.20 -7.41
C ASP A 75 12.77 -7.33 -7.04
N GLU A 76 11.60 -7.93 -6.86
CA GLU A 76 10.41 -7.25 -6.36
C GLU A 76 10.58 -6.79 -4.92
N ILE A 77 11.28 -7.53 -4.06
CA ILE A 77 11.64 -7.05 -2.72
C ILE A 77 12.43 -5.74 -2.82
N ARG A 78 13.41 -5.65 -3.73
CA ARG A 78 14.18 -4.41 -3.93
C ARG A 78 13.30 -3.27 -4.42
N SER A 79 12.37 -3.54 -5.34
CA SER A 79 11.37 -2.56 -5.77
C SER A 79 10.48 -2.08 -4.63
N VAL A 80 10.00 -2.99 -3.78
CA VAL A 80 9.19 -2.63 -2.60
C VAL A 80 10.02 -1.81 -1.61
N ILE A 81 11.27 -2.16 -1.34
CA ILE A 81 12.16 -1.35 -0.49
C ILE A 81 12.27 0.08 -1.04
N ALA A 82 12.50 0.23 -2.35
CA ALA A 82 12.57 1.54 -2.99
C ALA A 82 11.26 2.34 -2.91
N GLN A 83 10.10 1.68 -2.82
CA GLN A 83 8.80 2.35 -2.63
C GLN A 83 8.59 2.89 -1.21
N PHE A 84 9.38 2.43 -0.23
CA PHE A 84 9.31 2.88 1.18
C PHE A 84 10.44 3.88 1.54
N ALA A 85 11.36 4.17 0.62
CA ALA A 85 12.44 5.13 0.79
C ALA A 85 11.95 6.57 0.53
#